data_AF-A0A670Z6H0-F1
#
_entry.id   AF-A0A670Z6H0-F1
#
_cell.length_a   1.000
_cell.length_b   1.000
_cell.length_c   1.000
_cell.angle_alpha   90.00
_cell.angle_beta   90.00
_cell.angle_gamma   90.00
#
_symmetry.space_group_name_H-M   'P 1'
#
loop_
_entity.id
_entity.type
_entity.pdbx_description
1 polymer ?
#
loop_
_entity_poly.entity_id
_entity_poly.type
_entity_poly.pdbx_seq_one_letter_code
_entity_poly.pdbx_strand_id
1 'polypeptide(L)'
;MPGANLNLAKLRPKVPWLPLRCGPTPSLCPPPFKDALPEPLLVRILASLPALDLVLVCRLVCSQWKALVDGGALWLLKCQEEGFVGKDVEAEGSESWQTVYFLHKKKRNLIKNPNGEEGLQHWEDVQNGGDGWKVEELPGDFGKDFPREEVRTYFVSSFDWCSKSQIIDLQAEGYWEELMDTTQPKIVVKDWYAARCDAGCLYHLKVKLLSANEDVVAEFESETIAVPQDNEGEWAEVCPQEKTPPRFPRSS
;
A
#
# COMPACT_ATOMS: atom_id res chain seq x y z
N MET A 1 -25.88 -29.22 31.37
CA MET A 1 -25.62 -28.22 32.44
C MET A 1 -24.41 -27.39 32.00
N PRO A 2 -24.41 -26.07 32.28
CA PRO A 2 -24.15 -24.95 31.37
C PRO A 2 -22.66 -24.51 31.39
N GLY A 3 -22.09 -23.74 30.45
CA GLY A 3 -22.61 -22.68 29.58
C GLY A 3 -22.03 -21.33 30.06
N ALA A 4 -21.17 -20.69 29.27
CA ALA A 4 -20.66 -19.35 29.55
C ALA A 4 -20.69 -18.49 28.27
N ASN A 5 -21.72 -17.64 28.21
CA ASN A 5 -21.89 -16.55 27.26
C ASN A 5 -21.07 -15.34 27.70
N LEU A 6 -20.34 -14.71 26.77
CA LEU A 6 -19.84 -13.35 26.97
C LEU A 6 -20.95 -12.35 26.62
N ASN A 7 -21.29 -11.52 27.60
CA ASN A 7 -22.37 -10.54 27.54
C ASN A 7 -22.00 -9.34 26.64
N LEU A 8 -22.86 -9.05 25.65
CA LEU A 8 -22.97 -7.74 25.02
C LEU A 8 -23.50 -6.73 26.05
N ALA A 9 -22.69 -5.75 26.43
CA ALA A 9 -23.16 -4.59 27.17
C ALA A 9 -23.83 -3.58 26.21
N LYS A 10 -25.17 -3.64 26.13
CA LYS A 10 -26.00 -2.55 25.59
C LYS A 10 -26.13 -1.45 26.64
N LEU A 11 -25.48 -0.31 26.42
CA LEU A 11 -25.72 0.91 27.21
C LEU A 11 -26.81 1.73 26.51
N ARG A 12 -27.99 1.84 27.14
CA ARG A 12 -29.03 2.82 26.76
C ARG A 12 -28.93 4.04 27.68
N PRO A 13 -29.01 5.28 27.17
CA PRO A 13 -29.25 6.44 28.01
C PRO A 13 -30.68 6.41 28.58
N LYS A 14 -30.81 6.52 29.90
CA LYS A 14 -32.06 6.86 30.58
C LYS A 14 -32.37 8.32 30.30
N VAL A 15 -33.48 8.61 29.62
CA VAL A 15 -34.11 9.94 29.67
C VAL A 15 -35.59 9.75 29.96
N PRO A 16 -36.16 10.34 31.03
CA PRO A 16 -37.60 10.42 31.19
C PRO A 16 -38.14 11.55 30.32
N TRP A 17 -39.10 11.23 29.47
CA TRP A 17 -39.90 12.21 28.74
C TRP A 17 -40.83 12.94 29.70
N LEU A 18 -40.77 14.28 29.72
CA LEU A 18 -41.86 15.13 30.20
C LEU A 18 -42.12 16.22 29.15
N PRO A 19 -43.40 16.47 28.78
CA PRO A 19 -43.74 17.43 27.74
C PRO A 19 -43.88 18.82 28.34
N LEU A 20 -43.17 19.81 27.80
CA LEU A 20 -43.42 21.21 28.15
C LEU A 20 -43.71 22.02 26.88
N ARG A 21 -45.03 22.21 26.71
CA ARG A 21 -45.79 23.28 26.04
C ARG A 21 -45.01 24.29 25.20
N CYS A 22 -45.46 24.42 23.95
CA CYS A 22 -45.24 25.60 23.12
C CYS A 22 -45.88 26.85 23.77
N GLY A 23 -45.08 27.90 23.94
CA GLY A 23 -45.48 29.29 24.13
C GLY A 23 -44.67 30.18 23.16
N PRO A 24 -45.14 31.39 22.80
CA PRO A 24 -44.66 32.10 21.62
C PRO A 24 -43.27 32.73 21.84
N THR A 25 -42.54 32.81 20.72
CA THR A 25 -41.17 33.32 20.53
C THR A 25 -40.90 34.69 21.18
N PRO A 26 -39.63 34.92 21.56
CA PRO A 26 -38.88 35.93 20.85
C PRO A 26 -37.66 35.30 20.17
N SER A 27 -37.43 35.69 18.93
CA SER A 27 -36.16 35.54 18.23
C SER A 27 -35.00 36.03 19.12
N LEU A 28 -34.31 35.10 19.75
CA LEU A 28 -33.01 35.34 20.35
C LEU A 28 -31.99 34.78 19.36
N CYS A 29 -31.45 35.67 18.51
CA CYS A 29 -30.12 35.42 17.98
C CYS A 29 -29.23 35.11 19.19
N PRO A 30 -28.52 33.96 19.23
CA PRO A 30 -27.55 33.75 20.27
C PRO A 30 -26.50 34.87 20.18
N PRO A 31 -25.98 35.36 21.32
CA PRO A 31 -25.02 36.44 21.32
C PRO A 31 -23.79 36.05 20.49
N PRO A 32 -23.20 36.95 19.69
CA PRO A 32 -21.92 36.67 19.08
C PRO A 32 -20.85 36.70 20.17
N PHE A 33 -19.85 35.83 20.01
CA PHE A 33 -18.59 35.74 20.75
C PHE A 33 -18.55 34.92 22.07
N LYS A 34 -17.93 33.74 21.98
CA LYS A 34 -16.89 33.26 22.92
C LYS A 34 -15.85 32.45 22.14
N ASP A 35 -14.78 33.12 21.73
CA ASP A 35 -13.48 32.57 21.29
C ASP A 35 -13.52 31.18 20.64
N ALA A 36 -14.11 31.08 19.45
CA ALA A 36 -13.90 29.91 18.62
C ALA A 36 -12.40 29.86 18.28
N LEU A 37 -11.73 28.75 18.63
CA LEU A 37 -10.34 28.54 18.27
C LEU A 37 -10.19 28.76 16.75
N PRO A 38 -9.27 29.63 16.30
CA PRO A 38 -9.03 29.84 14.88
C PRO A 38 -8.80 28.51 14.17
N GLU A 39 -9.40 28.36 12.99
CA GLU A 39 -9.33 27.14 12.19
C GLU A 39 -7.90 26.61 11.99
N PRO A 40 -6.87 27.46 11.71
CA PRO A 40 -5.50 26.98 11.57
C PRO A 40 -4.94 26.34 12.85
N LEU A 41 -5.36 26.80 14.03
CA LEU A 41 -4.94 26.19 15.30
C LEU A 41 -5.66 24.86 15.53
N LEU A 42 -6.94 24.77 15.15
CA LEU A 42 -7.68 23.51 15.22
C LEU A 42 -7.07 22.46 14.27
N VAL A 43 -6.68 22.85 13.05
CA VAL A 43 -5.95 21.99 12.11
C VAL A 43 -4.66 21.48 12.72
N ARG A 44 -3.85 22.33 13.38
CA ARG A 44 -2.62 21.90 14.04
C ARG A 44 -2.86 20.92 15.19
N ILE A 45 -3.91 21.15 15.99
CA ILE A 45 -4.30 20.22 17.06
C ILE A 45 -4.69 18.87 16.46
N LEU A 46 -5.56 18.86 15.45
CA LEU A 46 -5.99 17.64 14.77
C LEU A 46 -4.81 16.92 14.09
N ALA A 47 -3.89 17.66 13.45
CA ALA A 47 -2.73 17.09 12.78
C ALA A 47 -1.81 16.30 13.74
N SER A 48 -1.78 16.68 15.03
CA SER A 48 -1.04 15.94 16.07
C SER A 48 -1.64 14.57 16.44
N LEU A 49 -2.88 14.28 16.02
CA LEU A 49 -3.56 13.02 16.31
C LEU A 49 -3.23 11.92 15.29
N PRO A 50 -3.36 10.63 15.66
CA PRO A 50 -3.26 9.52 14.74
C PRO A 50 -4.26 9.62 13.58
N ALA A 51 -3.80 9.32 12.37
CA ALA A 51 -4.61 9.43 11.15
C ALA A 51 -5.89 8.59 11.18
N LEU A 52 -5.82 7.39 11.78
CA LEU A 52 -7.00 6.54 11.94
C LEU A 52 -8.04 7.17 12.86
N ASP A 53 -7.62 7.77 13.98
CA ASP A 53 -8.52 8.45 14.91
C ASP A 53 -9.17 9.67 14.27
N LEU A 54 -8.45 10.36 13.38
CA LEU A 54 -9.01 11.48 12.63
C LEU A 54 -10.22 11.04 11.80
N VAL A 55 -10.06 9.96 11.03
CA VAL A 55 -11.08 9.45 10.10
C VAL A 55 -12.24 8.75 10.84
N LEU A 56 -11.93 7.95 11.86
CA LEU A 56 -12.91 7.08 12.53
C LEU A 56 -13.61 7.75 13.71
N VAL A 57 -12.97 8.71 14.38
CA VAL A 57 -13.47 9.28 15.64
C VAL A 57 -13.68 10.79 15.50
N CYS A 58 -12.63 11.55 15.15
CA CYS A 58 -12.67 13.01 15.13
C CYS A 58 -13.69 13.55 14.11
N ARG A 59 -13.79 12.88 12.96
CA ARG A 59 -14.78 13.17 11.91
C ARG A 59 -16.23 13.11 12.41
N LEU A 60 -16.51 12.36 13.48
CA LEU A 60 -17.85 12.17 14.04
C LEU A 60 -18.19 13.15 15.17
N VAL A 61 -17.25 13.98 15.63
CA VAL A 61 -17.42 14.88 16.78
C VAL A 61 -18.41 16.01 16.47
N CYS A 62 -18.20 16.75 15.38
CA CYS A 62 -19.09 17.82 14.93
C CYS A 62 -18.86 18.14 13.44
N SER A 63 -19.74 18.94 12.84
CA SER A 63 -19.65 19.33 11.43
C SER A 63 -18.36 20.08 11.07
N GLN A 64 -17.84 20.91 11.98
CA GLN A 64 -16.58 21.63 11.76
C GLN A 64 -15.39 20.66 11.68
N TRP A 65 -15.31 19.69 12.59
CA TRP A 65 -14.24 18.70 12.60
C TRP A 65 -14.34 17.78 11.38
N LYS A 66 -15.55 17.40 10.99
CA LYS A 66 -15.79 16.69 9.72
C LYS A 66 -15.24 17.45 8.52
N ALA A 67 -15.56 18.75 8.40
CA ALA A 67 -15.09 19.57 7.29
C ALA A 67 -13.56 19.69 7.24
N LEU A 68 -12.90 19.78 8.40
CA LEU A 68 -11.44 19.81 8.50
C LEU A 68 -10.80 18.47 8.16
N VAL A 69 -11.36 17.36 8.63
CA VAL A 69 -10.87 16.00 8.35
C VAL A 69 -11.09 15.62 6.88
N ASP A 70 -12.21 16.02 6.29
CA ASP A 70 -12.47 15.79 4.86
C ASP A 70 -11.70 16.78 3.95
N GLY A 71 -11.10 17.82 4.54
CA GLY A 71 -10.38 18.89 3.84
C GLY A 71 -8.90 18.58 3.62
N GLY A 72 -8.33 19.07 2.52
CA GLY A 72 -6.94 18.80 2.16
C GLY A 72 -5.89 19.45 3.08
N ALA A 73 -6.20 20.58 3.72
CA ALA A 73 -5.23 21.35 4.52
C ALA A 73 -4.66 20.56 5.70
N LEU A 74 -5.50 19.75 6.38
CA LEU A 74 -5.09 18.90 7.49
C LEU A 74 -4.07 17.86 7.04
N TRP A 75 -4.37 17.15 5.95
CA TRP A 75 -3.52 16.08 5.45
C TRP A 75 -2.25 16.60 4.79
N LEU A 76 -2.31 17.75 4.12
CA LEU A 76 -1.12 18.44 3.62
C LEU A 76 -0.18 18.79 4.77
N LEU A 77 -0.69 19.33 5.88
CA LEU A 77 0.13 19.64 7.06
C LEU A 77 0.78 18.36 7.62
N LYS A 78 0.02 17.27 7.77
CA LYS A 78 0.58 15.99 8.23
C LYS A 78 1.66 15.46 7.27
N CYS A 79 1.43 15.53 5.96
CA CYS A 79 2.44 15.16 4.97
C CYS A 79 3.71 16.00 5.09
N GLN A 80 3.60 17.30 5.38
CA GLN A 80 4.75 18.19 5.57
C GLN A 80 5.53 17.85 6.84
N GLU A 81 4.83 17.67 7.97
CA GLU A 81 5.44 17.34 9.26
C GLU A 81 6.17 15.99 9.24
N GLU A 82 5.68 15.05 8.42
CA GLU A 82 6.28 13.72 8.28
C GLU A 82 7.24 13.60 7.08
N GLY A 83 7.48 14.69 6.34
CA GLY A 83 8.45 14.70 5.24
C GLY A 83 7.99 13.98 3.96
N PHE A 84 6.69 13.75 3.78
CA PHE A 84 6.13 13.16 2.56
C PHE A 84 6.02 14.16 1.41
N VAL A 85 6.13 15.46 1.67
CA VAL A 85 6.12 16.50 0.64
C VAL A 85 7.54 16.70 0.10
N GLY A 86 7.82 16.15 -1.08
CA GLY A 86 9.06 16.33 -1.85
C GLY A 86 8.83 16.96 -3.23
N LYS A 87 9.90 17.17 -4.01
CA LYS A 87 9.83 17.73 -5.38
C LYS A 87 9.04 16.86 -6.37
N ASP A 88 8.90 15.56 -6.06
CA ASP A 88 8.18 14.59 -6.88
C ASP A 88 6.68 14.50 -6.54
N VAL A 89 6.20 15.31 -5.58
CA VAL A 89 4.76 15.54 -5.42
C VAL A 89 4.35 16.55 -6.50
N GLU A 90 4.53 16.17 -7.76
CA GLU A 90 3.55 16.53 -8.75
C GLU A 90 2.25 16.00 -8.16
N ALA A 91 1.40 16.92 -7.74
CA ALA A 91 0.04 16.58 -7.38
C ALA A 91 -0.53 15.86 -8.59
N GLU A 92 -0.50 14.51 -8.57
CA GLU A 92 -1.14 13.67 -9.56
C GLU A 92 -2.60 14.10 -9.54
N GLY A 93 -2.94 14.90 -10.55
CA GLY A 93 -3.96 15.92 -10.45
C GLY A 93 -5.36 15.32 -10.39
N SER A 94 -5.79 14.96 -9.19
CA SER A 94 -7.18 14.74 -8.74
C SER A 94 -7.25 14.14 -7.34
N GLU A 95 -6.13 13.71 -6.75
CA GLU A 95 -6.13 12.96 -5.50
C GLU A 95 -6.31 13.83 -4.25
N SER A 96 -7.10 13.33 -3.30
CA SER A 96 -7.20 13.93 -1.97
C SER A 96 -5.86 13.81 -1.24
N TRP A 97 -5.40 14.88 -0.58
CA TRP A 97 -4.21 14.82 0.29
C TRP A 97 -4.30 13.73 1.37
N GLN A 98 -5.52 13.37 1.77
CA GLN A 98 -5.76 12.21 2.65
C GLN A 98 -5.27 10.91 2.01
N THR A 99 -5.62 10.67 0.75
CA THR A 99 -5.21 9.49 -0.01
C THR A 99 -3.69 9.45 -0.14
N VAL A 100 -3.08 10.57 -0.55
CA VAL A 100 -1.62 10.71 -0.65
C VAL A 100 -0.94 10.36 0.67
N TYR A 101 -1.44 10.90 1.78
CA TYR A 101 -0.91 10.60 3.12
C TYR A 101 -0.93 9.10 3.44
N PHE A 102 -2.08 8.43 3.24
CA PHE A 102 -2.21 7.00 3.53
C PHE A 102 -1.38 6.12 2.59
N LEU A 103 -1.26 6.49 1.31
CA LEU A 103 -0.40 5.79 0.34
C LEU A 103 1.07 5.89 0.75
N HIS A 104 1.55 7.09 1.09
CA HIS A 104 2.92 7.26 1.59
C HIS A 104 3.17 6.48 2.88
N LYS A 105 2.25 6.52 3.83
CA LYS A 105 2.33 5.75 5.08
C LYS A 105 2.42 4.24 4.87
N LYS A 106 1.79 3.73 3.82
CA LYS A 106 1.75 2.29 3.50
C LYS A 106 2.83 1.85 2.51
N LYS A 107 3.56 2.78 1.89
CA LYS A 107 4.57 2.48 0.88
C LYS A 107 5.70 1.63 1.45
N ARG A 108 5.80 0.39 0.98
CA ARG A 108 6.84 -0.60 1.32
C ARG A 108 6.87 -1.70 0.27
N ASN A 109 7.86 -2.60 0.34
CA ASN A 109 7.84 -3.83 -0.44
C ASN A 109 6.75 -4.76 0.09
N LEU A 110 5.90 -5.28 -0.80
CA LEU A 110 4.84 -6.23 -0.46
C LEU A 110 5.28 -7.69 -0.67
N ILE A 111 6.37 -7.93 -1.41
CA ILE A 111 6.95 -9.26 -1.62
C ILE A 111 7.66 -9.69 -0.34
N LYS A 112 7.30 -10.87 0.16
CA LYS A 112 7.94 -11.51 1.30
C LYS A 112 9.16 -12.30 0.84
N ASN A 113 10.19 -12.33 1.68
CA ASN A 113 11.45 -13.04 1.41
C ASN A 113 12.00 -12.78 -0.02
N PRO A 114 12.23 -11.50 -0.41
CA PRO A 114 12.63 -11.15 -1.77
C PRO A 114 14.05 -11.63 -2.13
N ASN A 115 14.90 -11.83 -1.11
CA ASN A 115 16.33 -12.14 -1.28
C ASN A 115 16.70 -13.57 -0.85
N GLY A 116 15.74 -14.37 -0.39
CA GLY A 116 15.99 -15.77 -0.02
C GLY A 116 16.60 -16.01 1.37
N GLU A 117 16.65 -15.00 2.25
CA GLU A 117 17.13 -15.17 3.65
C GLU A 117 16.36 -16.26 4.41
N GLU A 118 15.10 -16.50 4.04
CA GLU A 118 14.24 -17.55 4.60
C GLU A 118 14.13 -18.77 3.66
N GLY A 119 15.11 -18.97 2.78
CA GLY A 119 15.07 -20.01 1.75
C GLY A 119 13.96 -19.72 0.73
N LEU A 120 13.11 -20.71 0.45
CA LEU A 120 11.94 -20.57 -0.44
C LEU A 120 10.62 -20.27 0.31
N GLN A 121 10.69 -19.91 1.59
CA GLN A 121 9.47 -19.54 2.33
C GLN A 121 8.75 -18.36 1.65
N HIS A 122 7.42 -18.39 1.75
CA HIS A 122 6.48 -17.45 1.12
C HIS A 122 6.36 -17.52 -0.41
N TRP A 123 7.20 -18.29 -1.09
CA TRP A 123 7.07 -18.51 -2.53
C TRP A 123 6.16 -19.72 -2.81
N GLU A 124 5.27 -19.56 -3.78
CA GLU A 124 4.29 -20.56 -4.22
C GLU A 124 4.60 -21.03 -5.65
N ASP A 125 3.88 -22.05 -6.12
CA ASP A 125 4.06 -22.67 -7.44
C ASP A 125 5.52 -22.94 -7.82
N VAL A 126 6.34 -23.33 -6.85
CA VAL A 126 7.78 -23.49 -7.05
C VAL A 126 8.05 -24.69 -7.97
N GLN A 127 8.63 -24.41 -9.14
CA GLN A 127 9.09 -25.43 -10.08
C GLN A 127 10.61 -25.51 -10.03
N ASN A 128 11.13 -26.72 -9.84
CA ASN A 128 12.55 -27.01 -9.71
C ASN A 128 13.02 -27.81 -10.92
N GLY A 129 13.41 -27.12 -12.00
CA GLY A 129 14.14 -27.73 -13.10
C GLY A 129 15.56 -28.09 -12.69
N GLY A 130 16.14 -29.15 -13.26
CA GLY A 130 17.50 -29.60 -12.97
C GLY A 130 17.71 -29.89 -11.48
N ASP A 131 18.73 -29.29 -10.89
CA ASP A 131 19.03 -29.38 -9.45
C ASP A 131 18.15 -28.46 -8.57
N GLY A 132 17.21 -27.73 -9.18
CA GLY A 132 16.27 -26.84 -8.51
C GLY A 132 16.84 -25.51 -8.06
N TRP A 133 16.00 -24.72 -7.39
CA TRP A 133 16.39 -23.46 -6.78
C TRP A 133 17.35 -23.67 -5.61
N LYS A 134 18.38 -22.82 -5.55
CA LYS A 134 19.25 -22.66 -4.38
C LYS A 134 19.29 -21.21 -3.94
N VAL A 135 19.63 -20.99 -2.68
CA VAL A 135 19.98 -19.66 -2.17
C VAL A 135 21.47 -19.64 -1.93
N GLU A 136 22.14 -18.61 -2.43
CA GLU A 136 23.57 -18.39 -2.27
C GLU A 136 23.84 -17.01 -1.67
N GLU A 137 25.01 -16.85 -1.06
CA GLU A 137 25.48 -15.57 -0.53
C GLU A 137 26.18 -14.75 -1.62
N LEU A 138 26.10 -13.43 -1.52
CA LEU A 138 26.77 -12.49 -2.41
C LEU A 138 28.22 -12.20 -1.95
N PRO A 139 29.17 -12.00 -2.88
CA PRO A 139 29.02 -12.24 -4.31
C PRO A 139 29.03 -13.74 -4.62
N GLY A 140 28.18 -14.16 -5.56
CA GLY A 140 28.19 -15.53 -6.06
C GLY A 140 29.44 -15.87 -6.87
N ASP A 141 29.70 -17.17 -7.06
CA ASP A 141 30.78 -17.63 -7.93
C ASP A 141 30.60 -17.05 -9.36
N PHE A 142 31.63 -16.39 -9.87
CA PHE A 142 31.62 -15.74 -11.19
C PHE A 142 30.56 -14.63 -11.35
N GLY A 143 30.06 -14.08 -10.24
CA GLY A 143 29.15 -12.93 -10.20
C GLY A 143 29.81 -11.64 -9.69
N LYS A 144 29.09 -10.53 -9.77
CA LYS A 144 29.44 -9.25 -9.13
C LYS A 144 28.60 -9.00 -7.87
N ASP A 145 29.09 -8.13 -7.00
CA ASP A 145 28.33 -7.62 -5.86
C ASP A 145 27.04 -6.94 -6.31
N PHE A 146 25.99 -7.05 -5.48
CA PHE A 146 24.74 -6.34 -5.73
C PHE A 146 24.92 -4.84 -5.43
N PRO A 147 24.29 -3.92 -6.19
CA PRO A 147 24.46 -2.47 -5.99
C PRO A 147 23.98 -1.92 -4.64
N ARG A 148 23.35 -2.73 -3.80
CA ARG A 148 22.82 -2.36 -2.48
C ARG A 148 23.39 -3.27 -1.40
N GLU A 149 24.06 -2.68 -0.41
CA GLU A 149 24.75 -3.42 0.66
C GLU A 149 23.81 -4.21 1.58
N GLU A 150 22.51 -3.86 1.61
CA GLU A 150 21.52 -4.57 2.43
C GLU A 150 21.13 -5.94 1.85
N VAL A 151 21.46 -6.22 0.59
CA VAL A 151 21.17 -7.49 -0.07
C VAL A 151 22.39 -8.41 0.09
N ARG A 152 22.20 -9.55 0.76
CA ARG A 152 23.27 -10.50 1.07
C ARG A 152 23.12 -11.86 0.38
N THR A 153 21.91 -12.21 -0.01
CA THR A 153 21.60 -13.50 -0.62
C THR A 153 20.77 -13.30 -1.88
N TYR A 154 20.78 -14.31 -2.73
CA TYR A 154 20.02 -14.33 -3.98
C TYR A 154 19.59 -15.76 -4.35
N PHE A 155 18.61 -15.87 -5.23
CA PHE A 155 18.13 -17.16 -5.75
C PHE A 155 18.88 -17.54 -7.02
N VAL A 156 19.31 -18.81 -7.09
CA VAL A 156 20.04 -19.38 -8.22
C VAL A 156 19.21 -20.52 -8.82
N SER A 157 18.97 -20.45 -10.12
CA SER A 157 18.31 -21.51 -10.89
C SER A 157 19.32 -22.56 -11.38
N SER A 158 18.81 -23.65 -11.96
CA SER A 158 19.63 -24.72 -12.54
C SER A 158 19.62 -24.69 -14.07
N PHE A 159 20.06 -25.79 -14.70
CA PHE A 159 20.16 -25.92 -16.16
C PHE A 159 18.81 -26.12 -16.88
N ASP A 160 17.74 -26.41 -16.14
CA ASP A 160 16.36 -26.38 -16.65
C ASP A 160 15.54 -25.28 -15.96
N TRP A 161 14.39 -24.95 -16.56
CA TRP A 161 13.49 -23.90 -16.07
C TRP A 161 13.12 -24.08 -14.60
N CYS A 162 13.46 -23.07 -13.81
CA CYS A 162 13.00 -22.91 -12.44
C CYS A 162 12.05 -21.72 -12.37
N SER A 163 10.94 -21.85 -11.64
CA SER A 163 9.98 -20.76 -11.45
C SER A 163 9.45 -20.73 -10.01
N LYS A 164 8.96 -19.58 -9.58
CA LYS A 164 8.35 -19.34 -8.27
C LYS A 164 7.42 -18.12 -8.36
N SER A 165 6.30 -18.13 -7.64
CA SER A 165 5.27 -17.08 -7.66
C SER A 165 4.96 -16.55 -6.26
N GLN A 166 4.31 -15.39 -6.18
CA GLN A 166 3.73 -14.87 -4.95
C GLN A 166 2.43 -14.12 -5.29
N ILE A 167 1.34 -14.45 -4.61
CA ILE A 167 0.07 -13.73 -4.70
C ILE A 167 -0.01 -12.74 -3.54
N ILE A 168 -0.23 -11.46 -3.87
CA ILE A 168 -0.36 -10.39 -2.88
C ILE A 168 -1.82 -9.99 -2.76
N ASP A 169 -2.41 -10.18 -1.58
CA ASP A 169 -3.73 -9.66 -1.24
C ASP A 169 -3.61 -8.17 -0.85
N LEU A 170 -3.90 -7.28 -1.80
CA LEU A 170 -3.82 -5.83 -1.58
C LEU A 170 -4.76 -5.36 -0.45
N GLN A 171 -5.92 -5.98 -0.26
CA GLN A 171 -6.84 -5.61 0.81
C GLN A 171 -6.28 -6.00 2.18
N ALA A 172 -5.70 -7.19 2.32
CA ALA A 172 -5.01 -7.63 3.53
C ALA A 172 -3.78 -6.77 3.85
N GLU A 173 -3.07 -6.28 2.83
CA GLU A 173 -1.98 -5.30 2.98
C GLU A 173 -2.48 -3.87 3.30
N GLY A 174 -3.81 -3.69 3.29
CA GLY A 174 -4.55 -2.52 3.75
C GLY A 174 -4.79 -1.46 2.68
N TYR A 175 -4.78 -1.84 1.41
CA TYR A 175 -5.28 -1.05 0.28
C TYR A 175 -6.74 -1.43 0.04
N TRP A 176 -7.67 -0.56 0.48
CA TRP A 176 -9.10 -0.87 0.45
C TRP A 176 -9.70 -0.73 -0.95
N GLU A 177 -10.87 -1.35 -1.18
CA GLU A 177 -11.52 -1.43 -2.50
C GLU A 177 -11.74 -0.06 -3.14
N GLU A 178 -12.35 0.90 -2.42
CA GLU A 178 -12.61 2.24 -2.96
C GLU A 178 -11.34 2.96 -3.43
N LEU A 179 -10.19 2.76 -2.75
CA LEU A 179 -8.90 3.29 -3.17
C LEU A 179 -8.45 2.63 -4.48
N MET A 180 -8.52 1.29 -4.54
CA MET A 180 -8.11 0.55 -5.73
C MET A 180 -9.01 0.83 -6.94
N ASP A 181 -10.31 0.99 -6.73
CA ASP A 181 -11.29 1.21 -7.81
C ASP A 181 -11.31 2.67 -8.29
N THR A 182 -11.21 3.63 -7.36
CA THR A 182 -11.39 5.07 -7.67
C THR A 182 -10.06 5.76 -7.94
N THR A 183 -9.10 5.59 -7.03
CA THR A 183 -7.78 6.23 -7.13
C THR A 183 -6.89 5.47 -8.09
N GLN A 184 -6.96 4.13 -8.10
CA GLN A 184 -6.11 3.27 -8.93
C GLN A 184 -4.62 3.66 -8.76
N PRO A 185 -4.11 3.63 -7.51
CA PRO A 185 -2.77 4.10 -7.24
C PRO A 185 -1.76 3.30 -8.04
N LYS A 186 -0.68 3.96 -8.46
CA LYS A 186 0.39 3.34 -9.22
C LYS A 186 0.99 2.15 -8.49
N ILE A 187 0.99 0.98 -9.13
CA ILE A 187 1.64 -0.23 -8.64
C ILE A 187 3.00 -0.36 -9.33
N VAL A 188 4.07 -0.30 -8.55
CA VAL A 188 5.44 -0.39 -9.07
C VAL A 188 6.01 -1.76 -8.74
N VAL A 189 6.39 -2.51 -9.78
CA VAL A 189 7.10 -3.78 -9.67
C VAL A 189 8.53 -3.61 -10.17
N LYS A 190 9.48 -4.20 -9.45
CA LYS A 190 10.90 -4.23 -9.79
C LYS A 190 11.43 -5.61 -9.47
N ASP A 191 12.25 -6.15 -10.34
CA ASP A 191 13.00 -7.37 -10.08
C ASP A 191 14.44 -7.22 -10.62
N TRP A 192 15.35 -8.03 -10.09
CA TRP A 192 16.76 -8.00 -10.47
C TRP A 192 17.22 -9.39 -10.88
N TYR A 193 18.00 -9.46 -11.95
CA TYR A 193 18.59 -10.71 -12.42
C TYR A 193 20.03 -10.50 -12.87
N ALA A 194 20.82 -11.57 -12.81
CA ALA A 194 22.18 -11.64 -13.32
C ALA A 194 22.46 -13.06 -13.82
N ALA A 195 23.42 -13.19 -14.73
CA ALA A 195 24.03 -14.46 -15.07
C ALA A 195 25.43 -14.53 -14.46
N ARG A 196 26.04 -15.72 -14.47
CA ARG A 196 27.46 -15.87 -14.16
C ARG A 196 28.30 -15.48 -15.37
N CYS A 197 29.49 -14.95 -15.18
CA CYS A 197 30.35 -14.56 -16.32
C CYS A 197 30.92 -15.75 -17.12
N ASP A 198 30.73 -16.98 -16.65
CA ASP A 198 31.15 -18.21 -17.31
C ASP A 198 29.98 -19.05 -17.87
N ALA A 199 28.72 -18.61 -17.67
CA ALA A 199 27.52 -19.32 -18.11
C ALA A 199 26.39 -18.33 -18.45
N GLY A 200 25.83 -18.45 -19.66
CA GLY A 200 24.63 -17.69 -20.03
C GLY A 200 23.39 -18.20 -19.29
N CYS A 201 22.34 -17.37 -19.23
CA CYS A 201 21.06 -17.76 -18.64
C CYS A 201 19.88 -17.20 -19.43
N LEU A 202 18.69 -17.76 -19.17
CA LEU A 202 17.42 -17.22 -19.63
C LEU A 202 16.64 -16.72 -18.42
N TYR A 203 16.09 -15.51 -18.52
CA TYR A 203 15.25 -14.90 -17.50
C TYR A 203 13.88 -14.55 -18.08
N HIS A 204 12.84 -14.68 -17.26
CA HIS A 204 11.47 -14.37 -17.65
C HIS A 204 10.66 -13.89 -16.44
N LEU A 205 9.96 -12.76 -16.60
CA LEU A 205 9.10 -12.17 -15.56
C LEU A 205 7.67 -12.00 -16.06
N LYS A 206 6.71 -12.48 -15.26
CA LYS A 206 5.29 -12.31 -15.51
C LYS A 206 4.59 -11.76 -14.28
N VAL A 207 3.84 -10.67 -14.46
CA VAL A 207 3.13 -9.94 -13.41
C VAL A 207 1.68 -9.79 -13.85
N LYS A 208 0.75 -10.13 -12.97
CA LYS A 208 -0.69 -10.01 -13.22
C LYS A 208 -1.34 -9.18 -12.12
N LEU A 209 -2.23 -8.28 -12.52
CA LEU A 209 -3.21 -7.67 -11.63
C LEU A 209 -4.49 -8.48 -11.75
N LEU A 210 -4.98 -9.01 -10.63
CA LEU A 210 -6.15 -9.87 -10.57
C LEU A 210 -7.33 -9.13 -9.94
N SER A 211 -8.54 -9.48 -10.38
CA SER A 211 -9.77 -9.07 -9.71
C SER A 211 -10.06 -9.92 -8.47
N ALA A 212 -11.12 -9.58 -7.72
CA ALA A 212 -11.61 -10.39 -6.60
C ALA A 212 -12.01 -11.82 -6.99
N ASN A 213 -12.30 -12.08 -8.27
CA ASN A 213 -12.62 -13.41 -8.80
C ASN A 213 -11.42 -14.10 -9.46
N GLU A 214 -10.20 -13.58 -9.26
CA GLU A 214 -8.95 -14.06 -9.88
C GLU A 214 -8.86 -13.89 -11.41
N ASP A 215 -9.81 -13.18 -12.02
CA ASP A 215 -9.71 -12.79 -13.43
C ASP A 215 -8.56 -11.79 -13.66
N VAL A 216 -7.83 -11.96 -14.76
CA VAL A 216 -6.71 -11.08 -15.14
C VAL A 216 -7.25 -9.73 -15.63
N VAL A 217 -6.99 -8.68 -14.87
CA VAL A 217 -7.37 -7.29 -15.20
C VAL A 217 -6.28 -6.63 -16.01
N ALA A 218 -5.01 -6.85 -15.64
CA ALA A 218 -3.85 -6.35 -16.36
C ALA A 218 -2.73 -7.39 -16.30
N GLU A 219 -1.89 -7.42 -17.32
CA GLU A 219 -0.76 -8.34 -17.41
C GLU A 219 0.45 -7.62 -18.01
N PHE A 220 1.60 -7.86 -17.39
CA PHE A 220 2.90 -7.61 -17.97
C PHE A 220 3.63 -8.94 -18.05
N GLU A 221 4.24 -9.20 -19.19
CA GLU A 221 5.08 -10.36 -19.42
C GLU A 221 6.30 -9.88 -20.19
N SER A 222 7.49 -10.11 -19.63
CA SER A 222 8.72 -9.82 -20.33
C SER A 222 8.90 -10.82 -21.47
N GLU A 223 9.59 -10.42 -22.52
CA GLU A 223 10.21 -11.43 -23.40
C GLU A 223 11.17 -12.30 -22.58
N THR A 224 11.49 -13.49 -23.08
CA THR A 224 12.56 -14.30 -22.50
C THR A 224 13.88 -13.62 -22.77
N ILE A 225 14.48 -13.05 -21.72
CA ILE A 225 15.73 -12.33 -21.79
C ILE A 225 16.87 -13.33 -21.79
N ALA A 226 17.67 -13.35 -22.86
CA ALA A 226 18.86 -14.17 -22.95
C ALA A 226 20.09 -13.35 -22.51
N VAL A 227 20.76 -13.80 -21.45
CA VAL A 227 22.06 -13.27 -21.03
C VAL A 227 23.15 -14.17 -21.60
N PRO A 228 24.07 -13.66 -22.44
CA PRO A 228 25.05 -14.49 -23.12
C PRO A 228 26.15 -14.96 -22.17
N GLN A 229 26.92 -15.99 -22.56
CA GLN A 229 27.94 -16.59 -21.70
C GLN A 229 29.16 -15.68 -21.47
N ASP A 230 29.47 -14.75 -22.37
CA ASP A 230 30.56 -13.77 -22.26
C ASP A 230 30.15 -12.47 -21.54
N ASN A 231 29.11 -12.54 -20.69
CA ASN A 231 28.64 -11.40 -19.91
C ASN A 231 29.60 -11.08 -18.74
N GLU A 232 29.48 -9.88 -18.19
CA GLU A 232 30.34 -9.43 -17.08
C GLU A 232 29.83 -9.82 -15.67
N GLY A 233 28.76 -10.60 -15.57
CA GLY A 233 28.12 -10.94 -14.29
C GLY A 233 27.36 -9.78 -13.65
N GLU A 234 26.93 -8.80 -14.45
CA GLU A 234 26.26 -7.59 -13.97
C GLU A 234 24.77 -7.82 -13.65
N TRP A 235 24.34 -7.17 -12.57
CA TRP A 235 22.94 -7.11 -12.17
C TRP A 235 22.15 -6.13 -13.05
N ALA A 236 21.06 -6.60 -13.63
CA ALA A 236 20.11 -5.81 -14.39
C ALA A 236 18.78 -5.67 -13.64
N GLU A 237 18.23 -4.45 -13.58
CA GLU A 237 16.88 -4.20 -13.05
C GLU A 237 15.87 -4.31 -14.20
N VAL A 238 14.84 -5.13 -14.01
CA VAL A 238 13.61 -5.07 -14.80
C VAL A 238 12.55 -4.32 -14.00
N CYS A 239 12.03 -3.24 -14.61
CA CYS A 239 10.91 -2.49 -14.09
C CYS A 239 9.87 -2.44 -15.23
N PRO A 240 8.77 -3.20 -15.15
CA PRO A 240 7.68 -3.08 -16.10
C PRO A 240 7.27 -1.60 -16.22
N GLN A 241 7.49 -0.98 -17.39
CA GLN A 241 7.00 0.37 -17.66
C GLN A 241 5.50 0.27 -17.96
N GLU A 242 4.68 0.98 -17.19
CA GLU A 242 3.21 0.96 -17.34
C GLU A 242 2.80 1.39 -18.75
N LYS A 243 2.19 0.47 -19.49
CA LYS A 243 0.91 0.80 -20.11
C LYS A 243 -0.03 1.07 -18.95
N THR A 244 -0.61 2.27 -18.90
CA THR A 244 -1.58 2.69 -17.89
C THR A 244 -2.52 1.52 -17.55
N PRO A 245 -2.70 1.13 -16.27
CA PRO A 245 -3.57 0.01 -15.95
C PRO A 245 -4.95 0.26 -16.55
N PRO A 246 -5.57 -0.75 -17.19
CA PRO A 246 -6.93 -0.62 -17.67
C PRO A 246 -7.82 -0.23 -16.50
N ARG A 247 -8.58 0.86 -16.67
CA ARG A 247 -9.51 1.34 -15.66
C ARG A 247 -10.42 0.19 -15.26
N PHE A 248 -10.49 -0.12 -13.96
CA PHE A 248 -11.49 -1.05 -13.45
C PHE A 248 -12.86 -0.63 -13.99
N PRO A 249 -13.64 -1.54 -14.60
CA PRO A 249 -14.99 -1.20 -15.01
C PRO A 249 -15.75 -0.80 -13.74
N ARG A 250 -16.34 0.40 -13.74
CA ARG A 250 -17.19 0.83 -12.64
C ARG A 250 -18.30 -0.21 -12.47
N SER A 251 -18.38 -0.81 -11.30
CA SER A 251 -19.54 -1.61 -10.92
C SER A 251 -20.77 -0.73 -11.09
N SER A 252 -21.73 -1.23 -11.88
CA SER A 252 -23.00 -0.56 -12.19
C SER A 252 -24.02 -0.82 -11.08
#